data_AF-A0A7W6X554-F1
#
_entry.id   AF-A0A7W6X554-F1
#
_cell.length_a   1.000
_cell.length_b   1.000
_cell.length_c   1.000
_cell.angle_alpha   90.00
_cell.angle_beta   90.00
_cell.angle_gamma   90.00
#
_symmetry.space_group_name_H-M   'P 1'
#
loop_
_entity.id
_entity.type
_entity.pdbx_description
1 polymer ?
#
loop_
_entity_poly.entity_id
_entity_poly.type
_entity_poly.pdbx_seq_one_letter_code
_entity_poly.pdbx_strand_id
1 'polypeptide(L)'
;MDQFVSQNVQVSDSVVSAAFDKAWSFVETDPLLAHNLKAVLHSRLRTYLEFSIKNGERNTLNLANEAIRNLRAELAPSTRQ
;
A
#
# COMPACT_ATOMS: atom_id res chain seq x y z
N MET A 1 20.39 -20.04 -14.44
CA MET A 1 20.84 -19.02 -13.47
C MET A 1 19.57 -18.35 -12.99
N ASP A 2 18.86 -18.92 -12.01
CA ASP A 2 17.46 -18.50 -11.73
C ASP A 2 17.14 -18.37 -10.24
N GLN A 3 18.11 -18.63 -9.36
CA GLN A 3 17.87 -18.68 -7.92
C GLN A 3 17.73 -17.30 -7.27
N PHE A 4 18.30 -16.24 -7.88
CA PHE A 4 18.24 -14.88 -7.36
C PHE A 4 16.89 -14.17 -7.62
N VAL A 5 16.16 -14.56 -8.66
CA VAL A 5 14.87 -13.95 -9.00
C VAL A 5 13.80 -14.38 -8.00
N SER A 6 13.79 -15.67 -7.62
CA SER A 6 12.82 -16.23 -6.67
C SER A 6 12.96 -15.65 -5.26
N GLN A 7 14.18 -15.45 -4.77
CA GLN A 7 14.39 -14.82 -3.45
C GLN A 7 13.89 -13.37 -3.41
N ASN A 8 14.11 -12.60 -4.48
CA ASN A 8 13.71 -11.20 -4.49
C ASN A 8 12.17 -11.05 -4.56
N VAL A 9 11.49 -11.95 -5.27
CA VAL A 9 10.02 -12.00 -5.30
C VAL A 9 9.43 -12.42 -3.96
N GLN A 10 9.98 -13.44 -3.30
CA GLN A 10 9.47 -13.89 -1.99
C GLN A 10 9.69 -12.85 -0.89
N VAL A 11 10.84 -12.17 -0.88
CA VAL A 11 11.11 -11.08 0.07
C VAL A 11 10.15 -9.92 -0.18
N SER A 12 9.93 -9.56 -1.45
CA SER A 12 8.97 -8.51 -1.81
C SER A 12 7.55 -8.83 -1.35
N ASP A 13 7.08 -10.06 -1.55
CA ASP A 13 5.72 -10.48 -1.15
C ASP A 13 5.53 -10.44 0.37
N SER A 14 6.55 -10.85 1.13
CA SER A 14 6.53 -10.77 2.60
C SER A 14 6.49 -9.33 3.11
N VAL A 15 7.23 -8.42 2.45
CA VAL A 15 7.26 -7.00 2.79
C VAL A 15 5.94 -6.32 2.41
N VAL A 16 5.37 -6.65 1.25
CA VAL A 16 4.03 -6.19 0.85
C VAL A 16 2.99 -6.63 1.87
N SER A 17 2.95 -7.92 2.24
CA SER A 17 1.97 -8.42 3.21
C SER A 17 2.08 -7.71 4.56
N ALA A 18 3.31 -7.54 5.07
CA ALA A 18 3.52 -6.84 6.34
C ALA A 18 3.15 -5.34 6.28
N ALA A 19 3.45 -4.67 5.17
CA ALA A 19 3.10 -3.26 4.99
C ALA A 19 1.59 -3.09 4.77
N PHE A 20 0.98 -4.04 4.09
CA PHE A 20 -0.45 -4.10 3.86
C PHE A 20 -1.21 -4.22 5.16
N ASP A 21 -0.89 -5.21 6.00
CA ASP A 21 -1.59 -5.43 7.28
C ASP A 21 -1.50 -4.20 8.19
N LYS A 22 -0.30 -3.61 8.29
CA LYS A 22 -0.09 -2.36 9.01
C LYS A 22 -0.93 -1.23 8.44
N ALA A 23 -0.89 -1.02 7.13
CA ALA A 23 -1.62 0.07 6.50
C ALA A 23 -3.14 -0.12 6.62
N TRP A 24 -3.62 -1.35 6.46
CA TRP A 24 -5.03 -1.72 6.48
C TRP A 24 -5.69 -1.40 7.84
N SER A 25 -4.98 -1.63 8.94
CA SER A 25 -5.45 -1.24 10.28
C SER A 25 -5.73 0.27 10.40
N PHE A 26 -4.92 1.11 9.76
CA PHE A 26 -5.19 2.55 9.68
C PHE A 26 -6.29 2.88 8.67
N VAL A 27 -6.32 2.22 7.51
CA VAL A 27 -7.33 2.46 6.47
C VAL A 27 -8.74 2.14 6.95
N GLU A 28 -8.94 1.05 7.70
CA GLU A 28 -10.25 0.68 8.25
C GLU A 28 -10.74 1.62 9.36
N THR A 29 -9.80 2.23 10.10
CA THR A 29 -10.11 3.16 11.19
C THR A 29 -10.17 4.62 10.73
N ASP A 30 -9.69 4.91 9.53
CA ASP A 30 -9.66 6.25 8.95
C ASP A 30 -11.05 6.66 8.45
N PRO A 31 -11.67 7.71 9.01
CA PRO A 31 -13.01 8.11 8.63
C PRO A 31 -13.09 8.59 7.16
N LEU A 32 -12.04 9.17 6.59
CA LEU A 32 -12.04 9.61 5.19
C LEU A 32 -12.06 8.41 4.23
N LEU A 33 -11.38 7.33 4.61
CA LEU A 33 -11.27 6.13 3.79
C LEU A 33 -12.43 5.14 4.04
N ALA A 34 -12.94 5.06 5.27
CA ALA A 34 -13.99 4.12 5.68
C ALA A 34 -15.31 4.26 4.90
N HIS A 35 -15.57 5.43 4.29
CA HIS A 35 -16.74 5.63 3.40
C HIS A 35 -16.59 4.93 2.04
N ASN A 36 -15.39 4.49 1.66
CA ASN A 36 -15.12 3.84 0.38
C ASN A 36 -15.29 2.32 0.48
N LEU A 37 -15.53 1.68 -0.68
CA LEU A 37 -15.63 0.22 -0.76
C LEU A 37 -14.31 -0.43 -0.35
N LYS A 38 -14.35 -1.32 0.65
CA LYS A 38 -13.17 -2.06 1.13
C LYS A 38 -12.39 -2.73 0.00
N ALA A 39 -13.08 -3.34 -0.97
CA ALA A 39 -12.44 -3.97 -2.13
C ALA A 39 -11.61 -2.98 -2.98
N VAL A 40 -12.10 -1.74 -3.14
CA VAL A 40 -11.38 -0.68 -3.86
C VAL A 40 -10.15 -0.25 -3.06
N LEU A 41 -10.32 -0.01 -1.75
CA LEU A 41 -9.21 0.34 -0.86
C LEU A 41 -8.13 -0.74 -0.86
N HIS A 42 -8.52 -2.02 -0.76
CA HIS A 42 -7.62 -3.17 -0.80
C HIS A 42 -6.81 -3.20 -2.11
N SER A 43 -7.50 -3.08 -3.25
CA SER A 43 -6.86 -3.13 -4.56
C SER A 43 -5.86 -1.98 -4.74
N ARG A 44 -6.27 -0.75 -4.39
CA ARG A 44 -5.43 0.44 -4.54
C ARG A 44 -4.25 0.45 -3.58
N LEU A 45 -4.48 0.06 -2.32
CA LEU A 45 -3.42 -0.04 -1.32
C LEU A 45 -2.33 -1.02 -1.78
N ARG A 46 -2.73 -2.19 -2.31
CA ARG A 46 -1.79 -3.16 -2.89
C ARG A 46 -1.02 -2.56 -4.07
N THR A 47 -1.70 -1.87 -4.99
CA THR A 47 -1.05 -1.21 -6.14
C THR A 47 0.01 -0.20 -5.70
N TYR A 48 -0.26 0.62 -4.69
CA TYR A 48 0.72 1.58 -4.18
C TYR A 48 1.92 0.91 -3.51
N LEU A 49 1.71 -0.17 -2.75
CA LEU A 49 2.79 -0.94 -2.12
C LEU A 49 3.71 -1.57 -3.18
N GLU A 50 3.13 -2.18 -4.21
CA GLU A 50 3.91 -2.76 -5.32
C GLU A 50 4.69 -1.68 -6.09
N PHE A 51 4.09 -0.49 -6.27
CA PHE A 51 4.76 0.64 -6.92
C PHE A 51 5.95 1.15 -6.10
N SER A 52 5.79 1.36 -4.79
CA SER A 52 6.90 1.83 -3.95
C SER A 52 8.04 0.80 -3.86
N ILE A 53 7.74 -0.50 -3.85
CA ILE A 53 8.78 -1.55 -3.92
C ILE A 53 9.53 -1.53 -5.26
N LYS A 54 8.82 -1.32 -6.37
CA LYS A 54 9.46 -1.14 -7.69
C LYS A 54 10.39 0.07 -7.73
N ASN A 55 10.10 1.12 -6.97
CA ASN A 55 10.97 2.28 -6.80
C ASN A 55 12.15 2.03 -5.84
N GLY A 56 12.23 0.85 -5.22
CA GLY A 56 13.33 0.45 -4.34
C GLY A 56 13.06 0.65 -2.86
N GLU A 57 11.85 1.08 -2.46
CA GLU A 57 11.49 1.16 -1.05
C GLU A 57 11.30 -0.24 -0.47
N ARG A 58 11.97 -0.51 0.65
CA ARG A 58 11.95 -1.81 1.35
C ARG A 58 11.51 -1.67 2.80
N ASN A 59 11.38 -0.44 3.30
CA ASN A 59 10.93 -0.17 4.64
C ASN A 59 9.41 -0.31 4.72
N THR A 60 8.94 -1.35 5.41
CA THR A 60 7.52 -1.66 5.63
C THR A 60 6.71 -0.48 6.18
N LEU A 61 7.28 0.36 7.05
CA LEU A 61 6.59 1.52 7.61
C LEU A 61 6.43 2.64 6.58
N ASN A 62 7.48 2.92 5.80
CA ASN A 62 7.40 3.90 4.73
C ASN A 62 6.41 3.46 3.65
N LEU A 63 6.47 2.19 3.23
CA LEU A 63 5.53 1.61 2.28
C LEU A 63 4.08 1.80 2.75
N ALA A 64 3.79 1.46 4.01
CA ALA A 64 2.45 1.63 4.58
C ALA A 64 2.03 3.10 4.59
N ASN A 65 2.89 3.99 5.09
CA ASN A 65 2.59 5.42 5.21
C ASN A 65 2.39 6.09 3.84
N GLU A 66 3.24 5.78 2.86
CA GLU A 66 3.10 6.28 1.49
C GLU A 66 1.84 5.75 0.84
N ALA A 67 1.55 4.45 0.98
CA ALA A 67 0.36 3.86 0.41
C ALA A 67 -0.93 4.49 0.99
N ILE A 68 -1.00 4.70 2.30
CA ILE A 68 -2.11 5.43 2.94
C ILE A 68 -2.18 6.87 2.43
N ARG A 69 -1.05 7.57 2.35
CA ARG A 69 -1.00 8.98 1.90
C ARG A 69 -1.51 9.11 0.46
N ASN A 70 -1.08 8.23 -0.44
CA ASN A 70 -1.54 8.23 -1.82
C ASN A 70 -3.03 7.86 -1.92
N LEU A 71 -3.46 6.85 -1.16
CA LEU A 71 -4.87 6.44 -1.08
C LEU A 71 -5.77 7.59 -0.58
N ARG A 72 -5.33 8.32 0.45
CA ARG A 72 -6.00 9.52 0.93
C ARG A 72 -5.98 10.63 -0.10
N ALA A 73 -4.86 10.89 -0.79
CA ALA A 73 -4.79 11.97 -1.78
C ALA A 73 -5.72 11.72 -2.97
N GLU A 74 -5.92 10.47 -3.33
CA GLU A 74 -6.75 10.07 -4.46
C GLU A 74 -8.24 10.02 -4.11
N LEU A 75 -8.58 9.55 -2.90
CA LEU A 75 -9.97 9.43 -2.43
C LEU A 75 -10.43 10.62 -1.60
N ALA A 76 -9.52 11.51 -1.21
CA ALA A 76 -9.90 12.79 -0.64
C ALA A 76 -10.83 13.46 -1.65
N PRO A 77 -11.96 14.02 -1.18
CA PRO A 77 -12.78 14.85 -2.04
C PRO A 77 -11.83 15.89 -2.62
N SER A 78 -11.72 15.92 -3.95
CA SER A 78 -10.94 16.95 -4.62
C SER A 78 -11.49 18.27 -4.10
N THR A 79 -10.76 18.93 -3.22
CA THR A 79 -11.05 20.30 -2.81
C THR A 79 -10.71 21.20 -3.99
N ARG A 80 -11.45 21.04 -5.10
CA ARG A 80 -11.66 22.10 -6.06
C ARG A 80 -12.78 22.95 -5.47
N GLN A 81 -12.39 23.90 -4.62
CA GLN A 81 -13.14 25.14 -4.48
C GLN A 81 -12.87 26.01 -5.71
#